data_AF-A0A7C9EN40-F1
#
_entry.id   AF-A0A7C9EN40-F1
#
_cell.length_a   1.000
_cell.length_b   1.000
_cell.length_c   1.000
_cell.angle_alpha   90.00
_cell.angle_beta   90.00
_cell.angle_gamma   90.00
#
_symmetry.space_group_name_H-M   'P 1'
#
loop_
_entity.id
_entity.type
_entity.pdbx_description
1 polymer ?
#
loop_
_entity_poly.entity_id
_entity_poly.type
_entity_poly.pdbx_seq_one_letter_code
_entity_poly.pdbx_strand_id
1 'polypeptide(L)'
;YVETYQKAYQTRDVFTIWGIVQLIRVYPGKIPDLDLLFVCGDFPAVVKARYGGGSAPLIPPLFHYCGDDGSFDIPFPDWSFWGWYEINIKPWEALVEDLKEGNRRIKWAERVPYAFWKGNIRMGRRPTLLRCNSTQDWGAQIFAQRWAVETRRGFRQSNLADQCTHRYKIYFEGRAWSV
;
A
#
# COMPACT_ATOMS: atom_id res chain seq x y z
N TYR A 1 -17.93 -11.72 -15.85
CA TYR A 1 -18.91 -10.70 -15.43
C TYR A 1 -18.29 -9.90 -14.29
N VAL A 2 -18.47 -8.59 -14.23
CA VAL A 2 -17.98 -7.74 -13.13
C VAL A 2 -19.10 -6.77 -12.77
N GLU A 3 -19.52 -6.78 -11.52
CA GLU A 3 -20.50 -5.83 -10.96
C GLU A 3 -19.81 -4.88 -9.99
N THR A 4 -20.12 -3.59 -10.07
CA THR A 4 -19.54 -2.56 -9.19
C THR A 4 -20.60 -2.01 -8.26
N TYR A 5 -20.54 -2.38 -6.99
CA TYR A 5 -21.44 -1.85 -5.95
C TYR A 5 -21.07 -0.44 -5.50
N GLN A 6 -19.77 -0.12 -5.47
CA GLN A 6 -19.26 1.20 -5.09
C GLN A 6 -18.01 1.52 -5.91
N LYS A 7 -17.92 2.78 -6.37
CA LYS A 7 -16.75 3.26 -7.12
C LYS A 7 -15.50 3.24 -6.23
N ALA A 8 -14.43 2.61 -6.70
CA ALA A 8 -13.14 2.60 -6.02
C ALA A 8 -12.50 4.00 -6.02
N TYR A 9 -11.62 4.25 -5.05
CA TYR A 9 -10.76 5.43 -5.08
C TYR A 9 -9.75 5.26 -6.22
N GLN A 10 -9.70 6.20 -7.17
CA GLN A 10 -8.79 6.13 -8.31
C GLN A 10 -8.96 4.80 -9.09
N THR A 11 -7.92 4.31 -9.76
CA THR A 11 -7.94 3.08 -10.58
C THR A 11 -7.60 1.80 -9.81
N ARG A 12 -7.80 1.79 -8.48
CA ARG A 12 -7.48 0.64 -7.62
C ARG A 12 -8.21 -0.65 -8.02
N ASP A 13 -9.46 -0.53 -8.46
CA ASP A 13 -10.26 -1.63 -8.99
C ASP A 13 -9.69 -2.17 -10.30
N VAL A 14 -9.32 -1.29 -11.23
CA VAL A 14 -8.73 -1.66 -12.53
C VAL A 14 -7.45 -2.47 -12.34
N PHE A 15 -6.56 -2.03 -11.45
CA PHE A 15 -5.31 -2.75 -11.17
C PHE A 15 -5.54 -4.06 -10.40
N THR A 16 -6.54 -4.12 -9.52
CA THR A 16 -6.96 -5.38 -8.89
C THR A 16 -7.45 -6.39 -9.94
N ILE A 17 -8.33 -5.96 -10.86
CA ILE A 17 -8.82 -6.79 -11.97
C ILE A 17 -7.65 -7.24 -12.86
N TRP A 18 -6.72 -6.35 -13.16
CA TRP A 18 -5.52 -6.69 -13.95
C TRP A 18 -4.68 -7.78 -13.30
N GLY A 19 -4.56 -7.76 -11.97
CA GLY A 19 -3.89 -8.81 -11.20
C GLY A 19 -4.54 -10.17 -11.32
N ILE A 20 -5.87 -10.23 -11.26
CA ILE A 20 -6.64 -11.46 -11.47
C ILE A 20 -6.41 -11.99 -12.89
N VAL A 21 -6.39 -11.10 -13.88
CA VAL A 21 -6.07 -11.47 -15.28
C VAL A 21 -4.65 -12.05 -15.38
N GLN A 22 -3.66 -11.51 -14.66
CA GLN A 22 -2.32 -12.09 -14.65
C GLN A 22 -2.31 -13.48 -14.02
N LEU A 23 -3.03 -13.68 -12.91
CA LEU A 23 -3.13 -14.99 -12.26
C LEU A 23 -3.69 -16.06 -13.23
N ILE A 24 -4.76 -15.73 -13.96
CA ILE A 24 -5.37 -16.62 -14.96
C ILE A 24 -4.38 -16.94 -16.09
N ARG A 25 -3.59 -15.96 -16.53
CA ARG A 25 -2.58 -16.16 -17.57
C ARG A 25 -1.43 -17.07 -17.12
N VAL A 26 -1.01 -16.96 -15.86
CA VAL A 26 0.06 -17.80 -15.30
C VAL A 26 -0.42 -19.23 -15.06
N TYR A 27 -1.70 -19.42 -14.73
CA TYR A 27 -2.29 -20.71 -14.39
C TYR A 27 -3.47 -21.10 -15.31
N PRO A 28 -3.26 -21.19 -16.63
CA PRO A 28 -4.33 -21.47 -17.58
C PRO A 28 -4.95 -22.85 -17.31
N GLY A 29 -6.28 -22.90 -17.24
CA GLY A 29 -7.04 -24.14 -17.01
C GLY A 29 -6.92 -24.73 -15.60
N LYS A 30 -6.21 -24.06 -14.67
CA LYS A 30 -6.04 -24.53 -13.28
C LYS A 30 -6.90 -23.75 -12.28
N ILE A 31 -7.51 -22.65 -12.71
CA ILE A 31 -8.40 -21.83 -11.88
C ILE A 31 -9.83 -22.31 -12.15
N PRO A 32 -10.57 -22.79 -11.12
CA PRO A 32 -11.96 -23.19 -11.29
C PRO A 32 -12.85 -21.97 -11.52
N ASP A 33 -14.13 -22.20 -11.79
CA ASP A 33 -15.13 -21.14 -11.79
C ASP A 33 -15.29 -20.58 -10.37
N LEU A 34 -15.20 -19.26 -10.24
CA LEU A 34 -15.18 -18.55 -8.95
C LEU A 34 -16.01 -17.27 -9.04
N ASP A 35 -16.76 -16.99 -7.98
CA ASP A 35 -17.28 -15.66 -7.67
C ASP A 35 -16.45 -15.05 -6.54
N LEU A 36 -15.92 -13.85 -6.77
CA LEU A 36 -15.03 -13.16 -5.83
C LEU A 36 -15.57 -11.77 -5.52
N LEU A 37 -15.63 -11.44 -4.24
CA LEU A 37 -16.00 -10.11 -3.75
C LEU A 37 -14.75 -9.38 -3.27
N PHE A 38 -14.54 -8.15 -3.73
CA PHE A 38 -13.37 -7.34 -3.38
C PHE A 38 -13.78 -5.99 -2.79
N VAL A 39 -12.99 -5.52 -1.82
CA VAL A 39 -13.03 -4.13 -1.33
C VAL A 39 -11.75 -3.40 -1.71
N CYS A 40 -11.90 -2.21 -2.31
CA CYS A 40 -10.78 -1.33 -2.67
C CYS A 40 -10.65 -0.10 -1.72
N GLY A 41 -11.42 -0.08 -0.64
CA GLY A 41 -11.33 0.91 0.44
C GLY A 41 -10.12 0.65 1.35
N ASP A 42 -9.85 1.55 2.31
CA ASP A 42 -8.69 1.37 3.21
C ASP A 42 -9.03 0.54 4.46
N PHE A 43 -10.18 0.77 5.09
CA PHE A 43 -10.54 0.12 6.36
C PHE A 43 -11.11 -1.29 6.13
N PRO A 44 -10.81 -2.27 7.02
CA PRO A 44 -11.42 -3.60 6.97
C PRO A 44 -12.95 -3.51 6.96
N ALA A 45 -13.60 -4.34 6.14
CA ALA A 45 -15.04 -4.27 5.93
C ALA A 45 -15.81 -5.30 6.78
N VAL A 46 -15.22 -6.45 7.11
CA VAL A 46 -15.87 -7.55 7.82
C VAL A 46 -15.39 -7.61 9.29
N VAL A 47 -15.85 -6.65 10.10
CA VAL A 47 -15.43 -6.51 11.51
C VAL A 47 -16.04 -7.61 12.39
N LYS A 48 -15.20 -8.47 13.01
CA LYS A 48 -15.62 -9.65 13.80
C LYS A 48 -16.64 -9.35 14.89
N ALA A 49 -16.48 -8.22 15.59
CA ALA A 49 -17.38 -7.82 16.67
C ALA A 49 -18.84 -7.65 16.23
N ARG A 50 -19.09 -7.41 14.93
CA ARG A 50 -20.45 -7.31 14.37
C ARG A 50 -21.11 -8.68 14.11
N TYR A 51 -20.36 -9.76 14.24
CA TYR A 51 -20.80 -11.13 13.91
C TYR A 51 -20.92 -12.06 15.14
N GLY A 52 -20.71 -11.56 16.36
CA GLY A 52 -20.68 -12.36 17.60
C GLY A 52 -22.04 -12.66 18.26
N GLY A 53 -23.11 -12.90 17.49
CA GLY A 53 -24.47 -13.18 18.01
C GLY A 53 -24.86 -14.67 18.00
N GLY A 54 -25.93 -15.03 18.74
CA GLY A 54 -26.37 -16.41 18.99
C GLY A 54 -26.87 -17.21 17.78
N SER A 55 -27.14 -16.56 16.66
CA SER A 55 -27.15 -17.18 15.34
C SER A 55 -25.94 -16.64 14.58
N ALA A 56 -24.96 -17.50 14.25
CA ALA A 56 -23.77 -17.08 13.52
C ALA A 56 -24.22 -16.44 12.18
N PRO A 57 -24.06 -15.13 11.98
CA PRO A 57 -24.43 -14.53 10.70
C PRO A 57 -23.46 -15.06 9.65
N LEU A 58 -23.96 -15.31 8.43
CA LEU A 58 -23.13 -15.72 7.32
C LEU A 58 -22.02 -14.66 7.12
N ILE A 59 -20.76 -15.06 7.30
CA ILE A 59 -19.60 -14.19 7.13
C ILE A 59 -19.30 -14.13 5.62
N PRO A 60 -19.38 -12.95 4.98
CA PRO A 60 -19.09 -12.85 3.55
C PRO A 60 -17.59 -13.09 3.30
N PRO A 61 -17.21 -13.99 2.36
CA PRO A 61 -15.82 -14.16 1.97
C PRO A 61 -15.40 -12.97 1.10
N LEU A 62 -14.76 -11.99 1.74
CA LEU A 62 -14.43 -10.70 1.14
C LEU A 62 -12.91 -10.53 1.06
N PHE A 63 -12.40 -10.31 -0.14
CA PHE A 63 -10.99 -10.07 -0.38
C PHE A 63 -10.66 -8.60 -0.21
N HIS A 64 -9.62 -8.31 0.55
CA HIS A 64 -9.18 -6.96 0.85
C HIS A 64 -7.66 -6.93 1.02
N TYR A 65 -7.03 -5.78 0.80
CA TYR A 65 -5.58 -5.68 0.99
C TYR A 65 -5.15 -5.57 2.45
N CYS A 66 -6.07 -5.20 3.34
CA CYS A 66 -5.79 -4.97 4.75
C CYS A 66 -6.71 -5.85 5.60
N GLY A 67 -6.20 -6.26 6.76
CA GLY A 67 -6.97 -6.94 7.79
C GLY A 67 -6.21 -6.91 9.11
N ASP A 68 -6.89 -7.22 10.20
CA ASP A 68 -6.31 -7.38 11.53
C ASP A 68 -7.00 -8.52 12.29
N ASP A 69 -6.54 -8.78 13.53
CA ASP A 69 -7.12 -9.82 14.38
C ASP A 69 -8.62 -9.60 14.67
N GLY A 70 -9.13 -8.39 14.44
CA GLY A 70 -10.53 -7.98 14.58
C GLY A 70 -11.33 -8.03 13.28
N SER A 71 -10.79 -8.50 12.16
CA SER A 71 -11.50 -8.61 10.87
C SER A 71 -11.50 -10.02 10.27
N PHE A 72 -12.52 -10.33 9.46
CA PHE A 72 -12.61 -11.57 8.67
C PHE A 72 -12.24 -11.37 7.19
N ASP A 73 -11.85 -10.16 6.79
CA ASP A 73 -11.35 -9.86 5.45
C ASP A 73 -10.19 -10.80 5.08
N ILE A 74 -10.22 -11.34 3.86
CA ILE A 74 -9.23 -12.27 3.33
C ILE A 74 -8.12 -11.45 2.66
N PRO A 75 -6.88 -11.48 3.15
CA PRO A 75 -5.79 -10.71 2.57
C PRO A 75 -5.54 -11.08 1.11
N PHE A 76 -5.43 -10.06 0.26
CA PHE A 76 -5.09 -10.18 -1.16
C PHE A 76 -4.05 -9.12 -1.54
N PRO A 77 -3.09 -9.40 -2.45
CA PRO A 77 -2.13 -8.38 -2.91
C PRO A 77 -2.85 -7.11 -3.37
N ASP A 78 -2.44 -5.95 -2.87
CA ASP A 78 -3.07 -4.69 -3.23
C ASP A 78 -2.78 -4.31 -4.68
N TRP A 79 -3.57 -3.37 -5.20
CA TRP A 79 -3.47 -2.87 -6.58
C TRP A 79 -2.06 -2.39 -6.94
N SER A 80 -1.31 -1.82 -5.99
CA SER A 80 0.01 -1.23 -6.22
C SER A 80 1.07 -2.27 -6.62
N PHE A 81 0.85 -3.55 -6.31
CA PHE A 81 1.70 -4.63 -6.83
C PHE A 81 1.76 -4.62 -8.36
N TRP A 82 0.64 -4.29 -9.00
CA TRP A 82 0.54 -4.16 -10.47
C TRP A 82 0.70 -2.73 -10.97
N GLY A 83 0.93 -1.79 -10.06
CA GLY A 83 1.11 -0.37 -10.32
C GLY A 83 0.00 0.49 -9.74
N TRP A 84 0.30 1.77 -9.61
CA TRP A 84 -0.68 2.79 -9.21
C TRP A 84 -0.37 4.09 -9.94
N TYR A 85 -1.02 4.26 -11.08
CA TYR A 85 -0.71 5.31 -12.06
C TYR A 85 -0.81 6.71 -11.48
N GLU A 86 -1.87 7.00 -10.71
CA GLU A 86 -2.17 8.34 -10.20
C GLU A 86 -1.12 8.86 -9.21
N ILE A 87 -0.35 7.95 -8.59
CA ILE A 87 0.74 8.30 -7.67
C ILE A 87 2.12 7.86 -8.16
N ASN A 88 2.23 7.50 -9.44
CA ASN A 88 3.48 7.15 -10.11
C ASN A 88 4.21 5.95 -9.47
N ILE A 89 3.47 4.96 -8.96
CA ILE A 89 4.04 3.67 -8.55
C ILE A 89 4.05 2.75 -9.77
N LYS A 90 5.23 2.23 -10.09
CA LYS A 90 5.42 1.23 -11.15
C LYS A 90 4.94 -0.16 -10.68
N PRO A 91 4.57 -1.06 -11.61
CA PRO A 91 4.38 -2.47 -11.28
C PRO A 91 5.62 -3.04 -10.58
N TRP A 92 5.42 -4.00 -9.69
CA TRP A 92 6.46 -4.54 -8.80
C TRP A 92 7.71 -5.00 -9.54
N GLU A 93 7.56 -5.69 -10.68
CA GLU A 93 8.69 -6.16 -11.50
C GLU A 93 9.60 -5.02 -11.99
N ALA A 94 9.03 -3.90 -12.40
CA ALA A 94 9.82 -2.73 -12.81
C ALA A 94 10.35 -1.96 -11.59
N LEU A 95 9.55 -1.86 -10.53
CA LEU A 95 9.93 -1.16 -9.30
C LEU A 95 11.11 -1.84 -8.60
N VAL A 96 11.15 -3.17 -8.55
CA VAL A 96 12.23 -3.90 -7.88
C VAL A 96 13.58 -3.69 -8.57
N GLU A 97 13.61 -3.57 -9.90
CA GLU A 97 14.84 -3.25 -10.64
C GLU A 97 15.30 -1.82 -10.37
N ASP A 98 14.38 -0.85 -10.35
CA ASP A 98 14.70 0.52 -9.94
C ASP A 98 15.26 0.58 -8.51
N LEU A 99 14.67 -0.18 -7.58
CA LEU A 99 15.12 -0.25 -6.19
C LEU A 99 16.51 -0.88 -6.09
N LYS A 100 16.78 -1.96 -6.83
CA LYS A 100 18.12 -2.59 -6.90
C LYS A 100 19.16 -1.59 -7.40
N GLU A 101 18.84 -0.85 -8.46
CA GLU A 101 19.73 0.17 -9.01
C GLU A 101 19.94 1.32 -8.02
N GLY A 102 18.87 1.88 -7.46
CA GLY A 102 18.93 2.91 -6.43
C GLY A 102 19.78 2.50 -5.22
N ASN A 103 19.68 1.23 -4.80
CA ASN A 103 20.43 0.67 -3.68
C ASN A 103 21.93 0.53 -3.97
N ARG A 104 22.35 0.40 -5.23
CA ARG A 104 23.76 0.31 -5.65
C ARG A 104 24.46 1.67 -5.72
N ARG A 105 23.71 2.77 -5.86
CA ARG A 105 24.27 4.13 -6.02
C ARG A 105 25.14 4.57 -4.83
N ILE A 106 24.80 4.15 -3.61
CA ILE A 106 25.51 4.53 -2.38
C ILE A 106 25.75 3.29 -1.52
N LYS A 107 27.02 3.05 -1.18
CA LYS A 107 27.41 1.96 -0.28
C LYS A 107 26.79 2.18 1.10
N TRP A 108 26.43 1.10 1.77
CA TRP A 108 25.80 1.16 3.09
C TRP A 108 26.51 2.08 4.10
N ALA A 109 27.84 1.99 4.18
CA ALA A 109 28.66 2.78 5.09
C ALA A 109 28.59 4.30 4.81
N GLU A 110 28.32 4.70 3.57
CA GLU A 110 28.27 6.10 3.14
C GLU A 110 26.86 6.70 3.25
N ARG A 111 25.84 5.89 3.54
CA ARG A 111 24.46 6.36 3.70
C ARG A 111 24.30 7.22 4.95
N VAL A 112 23.39 8.18 4.86
CA VAL A 112 23.02 9.09 5.96
C VAL A 112 22.59 8.24 7.18
N PRO A 113 23.21 8.42 8.36
CA PRO A 113 23.03 7.53 9.51
C PRO A 113 21.78 7.86 10.34
N TYR A 114 20.73 8.38 9.72
CA TYR A 114 19.47 8.75 10.37
C TYR A 114 18.32 7.90 9.85
N ALA A 115 17.33 7.68 10.71
CA ALA A 115 16.05 7.10 10.32
C ALA A 115 15.29 8.06 9.42
N PHE A 116 14.72 7.54 8.35
CA PHE A 116 14.09 8.35 7.33
C PHE A 116 12.67 7.89 7.05
N TRP A 117 11.78 8.87 6.95
CA TRP A 117 10.42 8.70 6.45
C TRP A 117 10.07 9.85 5.52
N LYS A 118 9.37 9.54 4.41
CA LYS A 118 8.79 10.54 3.52
C LYS A 118 7.41 10.07 3.07
N GLY A 119 6.37 10.86 3.30
CA GLY A 119 5.01 10.39 3.03
C GLY A 119 3.93 11.42 3.32
N ASN A 120 2.68 11.08 2.98
CA ASN A 120 1.53 11.92 3.33
C ASN A 120 1.33 11.97 4.84
N ILE A 121 1.57 13.13 5.44
CA ILE A 121 1.44 13.27 6.89
C ILE A 121 -0.02 13.41 7.36
N ARG A 122 -0.98 13.65 6.45
CA ARG A 122 -2.39 13.89 6.82
C ARG A 122 -3.23 12.62 7.00
N MET A 123 -2.62 11.44 6.86
CA MET A 123 -3.34 10.17 6.89
C MET A 123 -3.13 9.43 8.21
N GLY A 124 -4.22 8.97 8.81
CA GLY A 124 -4.20 8.16 10.04
C GLY A 124 -3.40 8.81 11.17
N ARG A 125 -2.51 8.03 11.78
CA ARG A 125 -1.67 8.47 12.91
C ARG A 125 -0.37 9.16 12.48
N ARG A 126 -0.10 9.30 11.18
CA ARG A 126 1.13 9.92 10.65
C ARG A 126 1.43 11.33 11.19
N PRO A 127 0.46 12.19 11.54
CA PRO A 127 0.77 13.48 12.17
C PRO A 127 1.62 13.36 13.44
N THR A 128 1.50 12.25 14.21
CA THR A 128 2.28 12.07 15.43
C THR A 128 3.76 11.82 15.15
N LEU A 129 4.10 11.30 13.97
CA LEU A 129 5.48 11.02 13.55
C LEU A 129 6.33 12.30 13.46
N LEU A 130 5.71 13.46 13.18
CA LEU A 130 6.40 14.75 13.14
C LEU A 130 7.04 15.14 14.47
N ARG A 131 6.51 14.65 15.59
CA ARG A 131 7.09 14.92 16.92
C ARG A 131 8.47 14.29 17.08
N CYS A 132 8.80 13.31 16.24
CA CYS A 132 10.10 12.63 16.23
C CYS A 132 11.07 13.23 15.20
N ASN A 133 10.75 14.35 14.54
CA ASN A 133 11.59 14.94 13.50
C ASN A 133 12.77 15.75 14.07
N SER A 134 13.71 15.06 14.69
CA SER A 134 14.96 15.63 15.22
C SER A 134 16.09 14.64 15.04
N THR A 135 17.18 15.07 14.39
CA THR A 135 18.40 14.27 14.30
C THR A 135 19.15 14.21 15.62
N GLN A 136 18.98 15.21 16.49
CA GLN A 136 19.63 15.28 17.79
C GLN A 136 18.93 14.40 18.83
N ASP A 137 17.60 14.46 18.90
CA ASP A 137 16.84 13.75 19.95
C ASP A 137 16.48 12.32 19.54
N TRP A 138 16.14 12.10 18.27
CA TRP A 138 15.58 10.84 17.77
C TRP A 138 16.40 10.20 16.66
N GLY A 139 17.44 10.87 16.16
CA GLY A 139 18.20 10.41 15.00
C GLY A 139 17.33 10.23 13.75
N ALA A 140 16.26 11.03 13.60
CA ALA A 140 15.25 10.83 12.55
C ALA A 140 14.99 12.09 11.70
N GLN A 141 14.72 11.87 10.42
CA GLN A 141 14.34 12.87 9.44
C GLN A 141 13.00 12.48 8.80
N ILE A 142 11.96 13.25 9.11
CA ILE A 142 10.58 13.00 8.70
C ILE A 142 10.13 14.08 7.72
N PHE A 143 9.95 13.70 6.46
CA PHE A 143 9.59 14.61 5.36
C PHE A 143 8.10 14.49 5.02
N ALA A 144 7.32 15.50 5.39
CA ALA A 144 5.91 15.56 5.03
C ALA A 144 5.71 15.84 3.53
N GLN A 145 5.01 14.96 2.85
CA GLN A 145 4.57 15.15 1.47
C GLN A 145 3.18 15.76 1.40
N ARG A 146 3.05 16.85 0.65
CA ARG A 146 1.77 17.50 0.38
C ARG A 146 1.17 16.91 -0.89
N TRP A 147 0.28 15.93 -0.73
CA TRP A 147 -0.34 15.24 -1.86
C TRP A 147 -0.98 16.17 -2.89
N ALA A 148 -1.69 17.22 -2.47
CA ALA A 148 -2.26 18.19 -3.42
C ALA A 148 -1.21 18.86 -4.34
N VAL A 149 0.03 19.00 -3.87
CA VAL A 149 1.15 19.52 -4.68
C VAL A 149 1.74 18.40 -5.53
N GLU A 150 1.98 17.22 -4.94
CA GLU A 150 2.53 16.06 -5.65
C GLU A 150 1.63 15.59 -6.80
N THR A 151 0.31 15.58 -6.61
CA THR A 151 -0.66 15.26 -7.67
C THR A 151 -0.50 16.17 -8.88
N ARG A 152 -0.35 17.49 -8.67
CA ARG A 152 -0.11 18.45 -9.77
C ARG A 152 1.24 18.25 -10.46
N ARG A 153 2.21 17.67 -9.75
CA ARG A 153 3.56 17.37 -10.26
C ARG A 153 3.71 15.93 -10.74
N GLY A 154 2.64 15.13 -10.71
CA GLY A 154 2.65 13.71 -11.08
C GLY A 154 3.58 12.86 -10.20
N PHE A 155 3.74 13.20 -8.92
CA PHE A 155 4.55 12.46 -7.94
C PHE A 155 6.01 12.20 -8.36
N ARG A 156 6.57 13.03 -9.26
CA ARG A 156 7.95 12.86 -9.78
C ARG A 156 9.03 12.91 -8.69
N GLN A 157 8.76 13.55 -7.56
CA GLN A 157 9.69 13.63 -6.42
C GLN A 157 9.45 12.53 -5.37
N SER A 158 8.59 11.55 -5.68
CA SER A 158 8.18 10.48 -4.77
C SER A 158 8.74 9.11 -5.15
N ASN A 159 9.62 9.04 -6.16
CA ASN A 159 10.27 7.79 -6.56
C ASN A 159 10.98 7.14 -5.37
N LEU A 160 10.68 5.87 -5.10
CA LEU A 160 11.23 5.12 -3.97
C LEU A 160 12.72 4.84 -4.13
N ALA A 161 13.19 4.59 -5.36
CA ALA A 161 14.60 4.31 -5.64
C ALA A 161 15.52 5.50 -5.33
N ASP A 162 15.02 6.72 -5.47
CA ASP A 162 15.77 7.94 -5.13
C ASP A 162 15.87 8.17 -3.62
N GLN A 163 15.16 7.37 -2.83
CA GLN A 163 15.18 7.43 -1.38
C GLN A 163 16.22 6.46 -0.79
N CYS A 164 16.97 5.69 -1.57
CA CYS A 164 17.98 4.72 -1.09
C CYS A 164 19.26 5.38 -0.52
N THR A 165 19.15 6.54 0.13
CA THR A 165 20.26 7.37 0.63
C THR A 165 20.47 7.31 2.15
N HIS A 166 19.49 6.77 2.90
CA HIS A 166 19.53 6.63 4.36
C HIS A 166 19.75 5.18 4.79
N ARG A 167 20.38 4.99 5.96
CA ARG A 167 20.58 3.67 6.55
C ARG A 167 19.28 3.06 7.06
N TYR A 168 18.48 3.83 7.79
CA TYR A 168 17.28 3.28 8.44
C TYR A 168 16.02 3.85 7.79
N LYS A 169 15.09 2.95 7.47
CA LYS A 169 13.80 3.27 6.86
C LYS A 169 12.69 3.04 7.86
N ILE A 170 11.84 4.05 8.03
CA ILE A 170 10.67 3.95 8.88
C ILE A 170 9.50 3.52 8.00
N TYR A 171 8.81 2.46 8.41
CA TYR A 171 7.47 2.14 7.94
C TYR A 171 6.46 2.70 8.94
N PHE A 172 5.37 3.29 8.45
CA PHE A 172 4.33 3.83 9.31
C PHE A 172 2.97 3.76 8.61
N GLU A 173 1.99 3.14 9.27
CA GLU A 173 0.65 2.94 8.73
C GLU A 173 -0.06 4.25 8.42
N GLY A 174 -0.95 4.21 7.44
CA GLY A 174 -1.82 5.33 7.07
C GLY A 174 -3.19 5.17 7.72
N ARG A 175 -4.23 5.12 6.88
CA ARG A 175 -5.57 4.71 7.30
C ARG A 175 -5.65 3.21 7.61
N ALA A 176 -4.73 2.45 7.02
CA ALA A 176 -4.55 1.01 7.10
C ALA A 176 -3.07 0.72 6.80
N TRP A 177 -2.72 -0.49 6.38
CA TRP A 177 -1.36 -0.79 5.89
C TRP A 177 -0.92 0.22 4.84
N SER A 178 0.34 0.66 4.93
CA SER A 178 0.91 1.53 3.89
C SER A 178 1.35 0.67 2.72
N VAL A 179 0.71 0.91 1.59
CA VAL A 179 1.27 0.59 0.29
C VAL A 179 2.38 1.58 -0.06
#